data_AF-A0A2K2AXD3-F1
#
_entry.id   AF-A0A2K2AXD3-F1
#
_cell.length_a   1.000
_cell.length_b   1.000
_cell.length_c   1.000
_cell.angle_alpha   90.00
_cell.angle_beta   90.00
_cell.angle_gamma   90.00
#
_symmetry.space_group_name_H-M   'P 1'
#
loop_
_entity.id
_entity.type
_entity.pdbx_description
1 polymer ?
#
loop_
_entity_poly.entity_id
_entity_poly.type
_entity_poly.pdbx_seq_one_letter_code
_entity_poly.pdbx_strand_id
1 'polypeptide(L)'
;MNMCLSFFQNAGQLRWCPKQVTFPGTCGNNSRQQCLVDFLSNFGASSMPKNCVCRDSRSSQRSCTCDVVCQESYVKKPNMNGA
;
A
#
# COMPACT_ATOMS: atom_id res chain seq x y z
N MET A 1 4.02 -42.11 12.45
CA MET A 1 3.09 -41.02 12.80
C MET A 1 3.79 -39.70 12.52
N ASN A 2 3.20 -38.95 11.58
CA ASN A 2 3.36 -37.56 11.12
C ASN A 2 4.72 -36.84 11.07
N MET A 3 5.01 -36.42 9.84
CA MET A 3 6.04 -35.53 9.33
C MET A 3 5.51 -34.09 9.23
N CYS A 4 6.44 -33.12 9.14
CA CYS A 4 6.26 -31.69 8.78
C CYS A 4 5.96 -30.68 9.91
N LEU A 5 6.98 -30.39 10.73
CA LEU A 5 7.17 -29.06 11.35
C LEU A 5 8.19 -28.29 10.50
N SER A 6 7.75 -27.70 9.40
CA SER A 6 8.56 -26.77 8.63
C SER A 6 7.65 -25.68 8.09
N PHE A 7 8.10 -24.43 8.19
CA PHE A 7 7.46 -23.19 7.72
C PHE A 7 6.44 -22.52 8.66
N PHE A 8 6.89 -22.04 9.83
CA PHE A 8 6.33 -20.82 10.42
C PHE A 8 7.47 -19.90 10.86
N GLN A 9 8.10 -19.21 9.91
CA GLN A 9 9.02 -18.11 10.23
C GLN A 9 8.74 -16.87 9.39
N ASN A 10 7.51 -16.34 9.49
CA ASN A 10 7.24 -14.89 9.55
C ASN A 10 5.75 -14.52 9.74
N ALA A 11 4.92 -15.37 10.32
CA ALA A 11 3.52 -15.04 10.59
C ALA A 11 3.40 -14.12 11.83
N GLY A 12 3.78 -12.85 11.72
CA GLY A 12 3.55 -11.93 12.84
C GLY A 12 3.99 -10.48 12.71
N GLN A 13 4.92 -10.14 11.81
CA GLN A 13 5.40 -8.76 11.72
C GLN A 13 4.84 -8.04 10.49
N LEU A 14 3.99 -7.02 10.73
CA LEU A 14 3.52 -6.11 9.68
C LEU A 14 4.72 -5.40 9.05
N ARG A 15 4.92 -5.63 7.75
CA ARG A 15 5.88 -4.88 6.94
C ARG A 15 5.18 -3.66 6.34
N TRP A 16 5.88 -2.54 6.35
CA TRP A 16 5.38 -1.27 5.81
C TRP A 16 6.07 -0.96 4.48
N CYS A 17 5.29 -0.64 3.47
CA CYS A 17 5.77 -0.36 2.12
C CYS A 17 5.30 1.04 1.70
N PRO A 18 6.18 1.91 1.20
CA PRO A 18 5.76 3.18 0.62
C PRO A 18 4.98 2.90 -0.66
N LYS A 19 3.81 3.51 -0.79
CA LYS A 19 2.98 3.41 -1.98
C LYS A 19 2.56 4.80 -2.41
N GLN A 20 2.77 5.10 -3.69
CA GLN A 20 2.41 6.37 -4.30
C GLN A 20 1.23 6.19 -5.24
N VAL A 21 0.26 7.10 -5.16
CA VAL A 21 -0.92 7.16 -6.04
C VAL A 21 -1.23 8.61 -6.37
N THR A 22 -1.63 8.87 -7.61
CA THR A 22 -2.09 10.19 -8.04
C THR A 22 -3.60 10.29 -7.93
N PHE A 23 -4.09 11.35 -7.30
CA PHE A 23 -5.50 11.69 -7.16
C PHE A 23 -5.78 13.07 -7.78
N PRO A 24 -7.04 13.35 -8.17
CA PRO A 24 -7.43 14.69 -8.60
C PRO A 24 -7.31 15.71 -7.44
N GLY A 25 -7.15 16.99 -7.80
CA GLY A 25 -7.04 18.11 -6.87
C GLY A 25 -5.60 18.52 -6.58
N THR A 26 -5.43 19.43 -5.61
CA THR A 26 -4.13 19.98 -5.18
C THR A 26 -3.90 19.73 -3.69
N CYS A 27 -2.66 19.89 -3.24
CA CYS A 27 -2.33 19.79 -1.82
C CYS A 27 -2.68 21.10 -1.09
N GLY A 28 -3.73 21.08 -0.28
CA GLY A 28 -4.06 22.14 0.68
C GLY A 28 -3.67 21.82 2.14
N ASN A 29 -4.16 22.62 3.09
CA ASN A 29 -3.86 22.49 4.52
C ASN A 29 -4.19 21.09 5.11
N ASN A 30 -5.22 20.42 4.59
CA ASN A 30 -5.67 19.09 5.07
C ASN A 30 -5.25 17.94 4.15
N SER A 31 -4.29 18.18 3.25
CA SER A 31 -3.93 17.25 2.18
C SER A 31 -3.45 15.89 2.67
N ARG A 32 -2.77 15.82 3.82
CA ARG A 32 -2.37 14.55 4.47
C ARG A 32 -3.56 13.70 4.87
N GLN A 33 -4.56 14.30 5.52
CA GLN A 33 -5.79 13.60 5.92
C GLN A 33 -6.58 13.18 4.68
N GLN A 34 -6.65 14.05 3.68
CA GLN A 34 -7.29 13.73 2.40
C GLN A 34 -6.59 12.56 1.70
N CYS A 35 -5.25 12.51 1.67
CA CYS A 35 -4.51 11.37 1.14
C CYS A 35 -4.80 10.07 1.91
N LEU A 36 -4.93 10.15 3.25
CA LEU A 36 -5.28 9.00 4.08
C LEU A 36 -6.67 8.47 3.72
N VAL A 37 -7.67 9.34 3.62
CA VAL A 37 -9.04 8.98 3.25
C VAL A 37 -9.11 8.39 1.84
N ASP A 38 -8.39 8.98 0.87
CA ASP A 38 -8.33 8.47 -0.50
C ASP A 38 -7.68 7.08 -0.55
N PHE A 39 -6.63 6.85 0.23
CA PHE A 39 -6.00 5.52 0.36
C PHE A 39 -6.94 4.49 0.99
N LEU A 40 -7.64 4.86 2.07
CA LEU A 40 -8.65 3.98 2.69
C LEU A 40 -9.77 3.63 1.71
N SER A 41 -10.20 4.61 0.90
CA SER A 41 -11.25 4.42 -0.11
C SER A 41 -10.78 3.53 -1.27
N ASN A 42 -9.52 3.63 -1.69
CA ASN A 42 -8.97 2.90 -2.84
C ASN A 42 -8.46 1.49 -2.48
N PHE A 43 -7.86 1.31 -1.29
CA PHE A 43 -7.23 0.05 -0.89
C PHE A 43 -7.90 -0.66 0.29
N GLY A 44 -8.91 -0.04 0.90
CA GLY A 44 -9.59 -0.57 2.09
C GLY A 44 -8.82 -0.35 3.39
N ALA A 45 -9.53 -0.48 4.51
CA ALA A 45 -8.98 -0.26 5.86
C ALA A 45 -7.84 -1.21 6.23
N SER A 46 -7.81 -2.42 5.65
CA SER A 46 -6.74 -3.40 5.85
C SER A 46 -5.37 -2.95 5.32
N SER A 47 -5.32 -1.95 4.45
CA SER A 47 -4.05 -1.33 4.01
C SER A 47 -3.38 -0.50 5.10
N MET A 48 -4.12 -0.10 6.14
CA MET A 48 -3.65 0.67 7.30
C MET A 48 -2.72 1.85 6.94
N PRO A 49 -3.11 2.75 6.03
CA PRO A 49 -2.22 3.80 5.52
C PRO A 49 -1.77 4.74 6.65
N LYS A 50 -0.47 5.03 6.69
CA LYS A 50 0.13 5.98 7.63
C LYS A 50 1.19 6.84 6.93
N ASN A 51 1.72 7.82 7.65
CA ASN A 51 2.80 8.71 7.17
C ASN A 51 2.53 9.35 5.79
N CYS A 52 1.26 9.63 5.49
CA CYS A 52 0.88 10.16 4.19
C CYS A 52 1.49 11.56 3.94
N VAL A 53 2.03 11.74 2.74
CA VAL A 53 2.56 12.99 2.23
C VAL A 53 1.85 13.33 0.92
N CYS A 54 1.42 14.58 0.79
CA CYS A 54 0.87 15.10 -0.45
C CYS A 54 1.93 15.96 -1.15
N ARG A 55 2.06 15.79 -2.47
CA ARG A 55 2.84 16.66 -3.36
C ARG A 55 1.99 17.06 -4.55
N ASP A 56 1.93 18.35 -4.85
CA ASP A 56 1.34 18.79 -6.12
C ASP A 56 2.16 18.19 -7.26
N SER A 57 1.48 17.67 -8.27
CA SER A 57 2.12 17.08 -9.45
C SER A 57 1.90 17.99 -10.65
N ARG A 58 0.97 17.65 -11.54
CA ARG A 58 0.55 18.49 -12.69
C ARG A 58 -0.72 19.25 -12.34
N SER A 59 -1.08 20.25 -13.14
CA SER A 59 -2.28 21.08 -12.92
C SER A 59 -3.51 20.21 -12.61
N SER A 60 -4.12 20.45 -11.45
CA SER A 60 -5.28 19.71 -10.91
C SER A 60 -5.03 18.25 -10.50
N GLN A 61 -3.79 17.84 -10.26
CA GLN A 61 -3.45 16.52 -9.71
C GLN A 61 -2.47 16.62 -8.54
N ARG A 62 -2.67 15.74 -7.56
CA ARG A 62 -1.80 15.58 -6.40
C ARG A 62 -1.33 14.15 -6.27
N SER A 63 -0.05 14.00 -5.97
CA SER A 63 0.57 12.72 -5.64
C SER A 63 0.51 12.51 -4.13
N CYS A 64 -0.09 11.40 -3.72
CA CYS A 64 -0.15 10.96 -2.33
C CYS A 64 0.76 9.76 -2.16
N THR A 65 1.75 9.87 -1.27
CA THR A 65 2.60 8.75 -0.85
C THR A 65 2.26 8.41 0.60
N CYS A 66 1.85 7.17 0.88
CA CYS A 66 1.61 6.66 2.24
C CYS A 66 2.38 5.35 2.46
N ASP A 67 2.76 5.08 3.71
CA ASP A 67 3.20 3.74 4.10
C ASP A 67 1.96 2.87 4.33
N VAL A 68 1.87 1.73 3.64
CA VAL A 68 0.78 0.76 3.79
C VAL A 68 1.33 -0.59 4.21
N VAL A 69 0.48 -1.46 4.73
CA VAL A 69 0.85 -2.87 4.93
C VAL A 69 1.24 -3.48 3.59
N CYS A 70 2.45 -4.02 3.50
CA CYS A 70 2.91 -4.72 2.31
C CYS A 70 1.97 -5.92 2.07
N GLN A 71 1.29 -5.94 0.93
CA GLN A 71 0.59 -7.14 0.50
C GLN A 71 1.61 -8.04 -0.21
N GLU A 72 1.79 -9.28 0.28
CA GLU A 72 2.68 -10.29 -0.33
C GLU A 72 2.34 -10.58 -1.81
N SER A 73 1.13 -10.22 -2.25
CA SER A 73 0.66 -10.34 -3.64
C SER A 73 1.28 -9.35 -4.65
N TYR A 74 2.15 -8.42 -4.24
CA TYR A 74 2.94 -7.60 -5.17
C TYR A 74 4.27 -8.25 -5.61
N VAL A 75 4.59 -9.46 -5.13
CA VAL A 75 5.48 -10.33 -5.89
C VAL A 75 4.75 -10.60 -7.21
N LYS A 76 5.21 -9.97 -8.30
CA LYS A 76 4.79 -10.31 -9.67
C LYS A 76 4.77 -11.83 -9.75
N LYS A 77 3.58 -12.45 -9.76
CA LYS A 77 3.47 -13.90 -9.88
C LYS A 77 4.30 -14.28 -11.11
N PRO A 78 5.38 -15.08 -10.98
CA PRO A 78 6.01 -15.63 -12.16
C PRO A 78 4.91 -16.40 -12.91
N ASN A 79 4.85 -16.12 -14.21
CA ASN A 79 3.97 -16.75 -15.16
C ASN A 79 4.10 -18.28 -15.01
N MET A 80 3.06 -18.93 -14.47
CA MET A 80 2.97 -20.38 -14.46
C MET A 80 2.20 -20.84 -15.72
N ASN A 81 2.81 -20.64 -16.88
CA ASN A 81 2.73 -21.61 -17.97
C ASN A 81 3.97 -22.50 -17.76
N GLY A 82 3.86 -23.78 -17.39
CA GLY A 82 3.08 -24.79 -18.06
C GLY A 82 4.01 -25.53 -19.02
N ALA A 83 4.71 -26.57 -18.50
CA ALA A 83 5.20 -27.77 -19.18
C ALA A 83 6.02 -28.59 -18.17
#